data_AF-A0A401TVE6-F1
#
_entry.id   AF-A0A401TVE6-F1
#
_cell.length_a   1.000
_cell.length_b   1.000
_cell.length_c   1.000
_cell.angle_alpha   90.00
_cell.angle_beta   90.00
_cell.angle_gamma   90.00
#
_symmetry.space_group_name_H-M   'P 1'
#
loop_
_entity.id
_entity.type
_entity.pdbx_description
1 polymer ?
#
loop_
_entity_poly.entity_id
_entity_poly.type
_entity_poly.pdbx_seq_one_letter_code
_entity_poly.pdbx_strand_id
1 'polypeptide(L)'
;ASQGRYEVAVPLCKQALEDLEKTSGHDHPDVATMLNILALVYRDQNKYKEAAHLLNDALSIREKTLGKDHPAVSGGCCWGDREAACGIGS
;
A
#
# COMPACT_ATOMS: atom_id res chain seq x y z
N ALA A 1 -10.01 -18.35 16.91
CA ALA A 1 -9.77 -17.13 17.70
C ALA A 1 -8.60 -16.38 17.07
N SER A 2 -8.88 -15.55 16.06
CA SER A 2 -7.85 -14.81 15.31
C SER A 2 -7.56 -13.43 15.91
N GLN A 3 -8.50 -12.91 16.73
CA GLN A 3 -8.48 -11.53 17.21
C GLN A 3 -7.27 -11.20 18.09
N GLY A 4 -6.84 -12.10 18.98
CA GLY A 4 -5.73 -11.85 19.90
C GLY A 4 -4.32 -11.80 19.26
N ARG A 5 -4.17 -12.24 18.00
CA ARG A 5 -2.89 -12.14 17.28
C ARG A 5 -2.68 -10.78 16.64
N TYR A 6 -3.76 -10.06 16.32
CA TYR A 6 -3.68 -8.74 15.68
C TYR A 6 -3.23 -7.66 16.64
N GLU A 7 -3.61 -7.76 17.91
CA GLU A 7 -3.21 -6.83 18.97
C GLU A 7 -1.70 -6.82 19.20
N VAL A 8 -1.03 -7.95 18.91
CA VAL A 8 0.43 -8.07 18.97
C VAL A 8 1.08 -7.74 17.63
N ALA A 9 0.44 -8.08 16.50
CA ALA A 9 0.97 -7.81 15.17
C ALA A 9 1.05 -6.31 14.84
N VAL A 10 0.04 -5.53 15.24
CA VAL A 10 -0.02 -4.07 14.97
C VAL A 10 1.17 -3.31 15.59
N PRO A 11 1.48 -3.42 16.90
CA PRO A 11 2.61 -2.70 17.49
C PRO A 11 3.96 -3.18 16.95
N LEU A 12 4.12 -4.49 16.66
CA LEU A 12 5.34 -5.01 16.03
C LEU A 12 5.54 -4.44 14.62
N CYS A 13 4.47 -4.38 13.82
CA CYS A 13 4.54 -3.77 12.49
C CYS A 13 4.88 -2.29 12.58
N LYS A 14 4.31 -1.55 13.54
CA LYS A 14 4.63 -0.12 13.75
C LYS A 14 6.08 0.10 14.15
N GLN A 15 6.63 -0.70 15.08
CA GLN A 15 8.06 -0.61 15.42
C GLN A 15 8.94 -0.88 14.20
N ALA A 16 8.67 -1.97 13.47
CA ALA A 16 9.45 -2.31 12.28
C ALA A 16 9.38 -1.20 11.21
N LEU A 17 8.23 -0.56 11.05
CA LEU A 17 8.03 0.57 10.13
C LEU A 17 8.89 1.76 10.56
N GLU A 18 8.89 2.12 11.84
CA GLU A 18 9.69 3.23 12.37
C GLU A 18 11.20 2.97 12.27
N ASP A 19 11.64 1.74 12.49
CA ASP A 19 13.04 1.32 12.32
C ASP A 19 13.44 1.35 10.83
N LEU A 20 12.56 0.87 9.93
CA LEU A 20 12.79 0.94 8.49
C LEU A 20 12.86 2.39 7.99
N GLU A 21 11.98 3.27 8.47
CA GLU A 21 12.01 4.70 8.13
C GLU A 21 13.31 5.37 8.58
N LYS A 22 13.83 5.01 9.77
CA LYS A 22 15.11 5.54 10.28
C LYS A 22 16.32 5.00 9.52
N THR A 23 16.29 3.72 9.15
CA THR A 23 17.47 3.02 8.59
C THR A 23 17.56 3.17 7.08
N SER A 24 16.43 2.99 6.39
CA SER A 24 16.35 2.91 4.93
C SER A 24 15.65 4.11 4.30
N GLY A 25 15.02 4.96 5.11
CA GLY A 25 14.22 6.10 4.65
C GLY A 25 12.76 5.72 4.37
N HIS A 26 11.89 6.74 4.36
CA HIS A 26 10.45 6.59 4.14
C HIS A 26 10.12 6.03 2.75
N ASP A 27 10.94 6.34 1.75
CA ASP A 27 10.81 5.87 0.39
C ASP A 27 11.47 4.49 0.20
N HIS A 28 11.31 3.53 1.12
CA HIS A 28 11.83 2.17 0.93
C HIS A 28 10.69 1.19 0.63
N PRO A 29 10.85 0.24 -0.32
CA PRO A 29 9.82 -0.75 -0.64
C PRO A 29 9.41 -1.62 0.56
N ASP A 30 10.28 -1.81 1.55
CA ASP A 30 9.95 -2.49 2.81
C ASP A 30 8.92 -1.72 3.66
N VAL A 31 8.96 -0.38 3.65
CA VAL A 31 7.97 0.47 4.34
C VAL A 31 6.59 0.25 3.71
N ALA A 32 6.51 0.25 2.37
CA ALA A 32 5.27 -0.09 1.65
C ALA A 32 4.75 -1.50 1.98
N THR A 33 5.66 -2.45 2.15
CA THR A 33 5.32 -3.83 2.52
C THR A 33 4.73 -3.91 3.93
N MET A 34 5.29 -3.19 4.90
CA MET A 34 4.74 -3.13 6.27
C MET A 34 3.36 -2.45 6.33
N LEU A 35 3.17 -1.36 5.58
CA LEU A 35 1.87 -0.70 5.46
C LEU A 35 0.80 -1.63 4.87
N ASN A 36 1.16 -2.44 3.87
CA ASN A 36 0.27 -3.44 3.30
C ASN A 36 -0.11 -4.54 4.31
N ILE A 37 0.84 -4.99 5.14
CA ILE A 37 0.58 -5.96 6.22
C ILE A 37 -0.40 -5.39 7.25
N LEU A 38 -0.20 -4.13 7.66
CA LEU A 38 -1.15 -3.43 8.55
C LEU A 38 -2.54 -3.35 7.92
N ALA A 39 -2.64 -2.98 6.64
CA ALA A 39 -3.92 -2.91 5.93
C ALA A 39 -4.67 -4.25 5.93
N LEU A 40 -3.96 -5.37 5.76
CA LEU A 40 -4.56 -6.71 5.83
C LEU A 40 -5.11 -7.01 7.23
N VAL A 41 -4.37 -6.62 8.27
CA VAL A 41 -4.82 -6.77 9.67
C VAL A 41 -6.06 -5.93 9.95
N TYR A 42 -6.11 -4.70 9.44
CA TYR A 42 -7.30 -3.83 9.55
C TYR A 42 -8.50 -4.37 8.76
N ARG A 43 -8.26 -4.97 7.60
CA ARG A 43 -9.31 -5.63 6.80
C ARG A 43 -9.96 -6.78 7.57
N ASP A 44 -9.16 -7.59 8.27
CA ASP A 44 -9.67 -8.69 9.11
C ASP A 44 -10.47 -8.17 10.33
N GLN A 45 -10.12 -6.98 10.82
CA GLN A 45 -10.88 -6.26 11.85
C GLN A 45 -12.13 -5.53 11.31
N ASN A 46 -12.51 -5.72 10.05
CA ASN A 46 -13.59 -5.00 9.36
C ASN A 46 -13.39 -3.46 9.29
N LYS A 47 -12.16 -2.99 9.46
CA LYS A 47 -11.77 -1.58 9.36
C LYS A 47 -11.27 -1.25 7.95
N TYR A 48 -12.15 -1.42 6.97
CA TYR A 48 -11.81 -1.24 5.55
C TYR A 48 -11.32 0.17 5.20
N LYS A 49 -11.82 1.21 5.89
CA LYS A 49 -11.41 2.60 5.66
C LYS A 49 -9.95 2.84 6.07
N GLU A 50 -9.55 2.37 7.25
CA GLU A 50 -8.16 2.46 7.72
C GLU A 50 -7.24 1.63 6.82
N ALA A 51 -7.68 0.42 6.42
CA ALA A 51 -6.93 -0.42 5.49
C ALA A 51 -6.69 0.26 4.13
N ALA A 52 -7.72 0.91 3.56
CA ALA A 52 -7.60 1.61 2.28
C ALA A 52 -6.63 2.79 2.36
N HIS A 53 -6.64 3.54 3.46
CA HIS A 53 -5.69 4.63 3.66
C HIS A 53 -4.24 4.13 3.70
N LEU A 54 -3.97 3.05 4.44
CA LEU A 54 -2.64 2.44 4.53
C LEU A 54 -2.15 1.88 3.19
N LEU A 55 -3.05 1.28 2.40
CA LEU A 55 -2.74 0.82 1.04
C LEU A 55 -2.38 1.99 0.11
N ASN A 56 -3.08 3.12 0.21
CA ASN A 56 -2.74 4.31 -0.58
C ASN A 56 -1.37 4.88 -0.22
N ASP A 57 -1.02 4.95 1.07
CA ASP A 57 0.34 5.34 1.49
C ASP A 57 1.40 4.36 0.94
N ALA A 58 1.15 3.06 1.03
CA ALA A 58 2.06 2.04 0.49
C ALA A 58 2.25 2.17 -1.03
N LEU A 59 1.17 2.50 -1.77
CA LEU A 59 1.22 2.72 -3.20
C LEU A 59 2.02 3.98 -3.53
N SER A 60 1.81 5.08 -2.82
CA SER A 60 2.58 6.33 -3.00
C SER A 60 4.09 6.10 -2.83
N ILE A 61 4.49 5.29 -1.82
CA ILE A 61 5.89 4.90 -1.61
C ILE A 61 6.40 4.02 -2.77
N ARG A 62 5.60 3.05 -3.24
CA ARG A 62 5.95 2.22 -4.42
C ARG A 62 6.10 3.04 -5.68
N GLU A 63 5.25 4.02 -5.91
CA GLU A 63 5.32 4.93 -7.07
C GLU A 63 6.61 5.74 -7.06
N LYS A 64 7.04 6.23 -5.90
CA LYS A 64 8.30 6.97 -5.76
C LYS A 64 9.52 6.08 -5.90
N THR A 65 9.51 4.87 -5.34
CA THR A 65 10.65 3.94 -5.35
C THR A 65 10.87 3.27 -6.68
N LEU A 66 9.81 2.75 -7.28
CA LEU A 66 9.89 1.96 -8.52
C LEU A 66 9.74 2.82 -9.77
N GLY A 67 9.38 4.10 -9.60
CA GLY A 67 8.93 4.97 -10.69
C GLY A 67 7.54 4.57 -11.19
N LYS A 68 6.84 5.53 -11.81
CA LYS A 68 5.48 5.36 -12.37
C LYS A 68 5.37 4.24 -13.43
N ASP A 69 6.49 3.68 -13.88
CA ASP A 69 6.58 2.72 -14.97
C ASP A 69 6.55 1.26 -14.52
N HIS A 70 6.60 0.98 -13.20
CA HIS A 70 6.67 -0.40 -12.72
C HIS A 70 5.28 -1.10 -12.81
N PRO A 71 5.19 -2.29 -13.42
CA PRO A 71 3.92 -2.98 -13.72
C PRO A 71 3.08 -3.32 -12.47
N ALA A 72 3.70 -3.33 -11.29
CA ALA A 72 3.00 -3.52 -10.02
C ALA A 72 2.24 -2.26 -9.52
N VAL A 73 2.52 -1.09 -10.09
CA VAL A 73 1.78 0.16 -9.89
C VAL A 73 0.73 0.33 -10.99
N SER A 74 1.06 -0.08 -12.22
CA SER A 74 0.17 -0.01 -13.39
C SER A 74 -1.02 -0.99 -13.32
N GLY A 75 -0.91 -2.09 -12.56
CA GLY A 75 -2.01 -3.05 -12.36
C GLY A 75 -3.19 -2.53 -11.51
N GLY A 76 -3.05 -1.36 -10.86
CA GLY A 76 -4.09 -0.77 -10.00
C GLY A 76 -5.04 0.20 -10.72
N CYS A 77 -4.65 0.75 -11.87
CA CYS A 77 -5.47 1.68 -12.65
C CYS A 77 -6.17 0.97 -13.82
N CYS A 78 -7.07 0.05 -13.50
CA CYS A 78 -8.20 -0.27 -14.39
C CYS A 78 -9.51 -0.17 -13.60
N TRP A 79 -9.62 0.84 -12.75
CA TRP A 79 -10.88 1.33 -12.19
C TRP A 79 -10.90 2.84 -12.42
N GLY A 80 -11.48 3.26 -13.55
CA GLY A 80 -11.63 4.67 -13.91
C GLY A 80 -10.68 5.10 -15.04
N ASP A 81 -11.26 5.76 -16.05
CA ASP A 81 -10.58 6.46 -17.14
C ASP A 81 -9.96 5.61 -18.27
N ARG A 82 -10.86 5.05 -19.09
CA ARG A 82 -10.60 4.85 -20.53
C ARG A 82 -11.51 5.73 -21.40
N GLU A 83 -11.79 6.94 -20.96
CA GLU A 83 -12.38 8.01 -21.78
C GLU A 83 -11.28 8.99 -22.20
N ALA A 84 -10.28 8.51 -22.94
CA ALA A 84 -9.41 9.38 -23.74
C ALA A 84 -8.62 8.52 -24.73
N ALA A 85 -8.67 8.92 -26.01
CA ALA A 85 -7.91 8.38 -27.14
C ALA A 85 -8.43 7.09 -27.80
N CYS A 86 -9.60 7.20 -28.45
CA CYS A 86 -9.77 6.57 -29.77
C CYS A 86 -10.49 7.54 -30.72
N GLY A 87 -9.79 8.61 -31.09
CA GLY A 87 -10.11 9.42 -32.25
C GLY A 87 -8.90 9.39 -33.18
N ILE A 88 -9.02 8.68 -34.30
CA ILE A 88 -8.36 8.72 -35.62
C ILE A 88 -8.56 7.29 -36.20
N GLY A 89 -9.26 7.03 -37.30
CA GLY A 89 -9.90 7.89 -38.28
C GLY A 89 -10.83 7.02 -39.15
N SER A 90 -11.82 7.70 -39.74
CA SER A 90 -12.67 7.19 -40.81
C SER A 90 -11.95 7.16 -42.15
#